data_AF-A0A1F9KR16-F1
#
_entry.id   AF-A0A1F9KR16-F1
#
_cell.length_a   1.000
_cell.length_b   1.000
_cell.length_c   1.000
_cell.angle_alpha   90.00
_cell.angle_beta   90.00
_cell.angle_gamma   90.00
#
_symmetry.space_group_name_H-M   'P 1'
#
loop_
_entity.id
_entity.type
_entity.pdbx_description
1 polymer ?
#
loop_
_entity_poly.entity_id
_entity_poly.type
_entity_poly.pdbx_seq_one_letter_code
_entity_poly.pdbx_strand_id
1 'polypeptide(L)'
;MPRILAQRIGTTTVEVLCAAACGAIVLTTLYSFYREQLIHLVVQETRTATLEDARGALDIMARELRNAGYWASGTAPEGCQRIVTATATSIRIQADLNGDDDCDGVTPAETGEDVAYDVAGATPTCPGAILRRNGNCLVANVALPPGESLFTYFDEADFRIAGIPQLDRIKRVKIALSVEVADPSPPGKASGKKITSTISSSVALRNPQRGLP
;
A
#
# COMPACT_ATOMS: atom_id res chain seq x y z
N MET A 1 -28.57 40.79 55.85
CA MET A 1 -28.03 41.26 54.54
C MET A 1 -26.59 41.69 54.72
N PRO A 2 -25.60 40.85 54.36
CA PRO A 2 -24.19 41.23 54.40
C PRO A 2 -23.86 42.06 53.16
N ARG A 3 -23.36 43.29 53.37
CA ARG A 3 -22.79 44.12 52.31
C ARG A 3 -21.46 43.51 51.88
N ILE A 4 -21.41 42.99 50.66
CA ILE A 4 -20.14 42.67 49.99
C ILE A 4 -19.44 44.01 49.73
N LEU A 5 -18.45 44.34 50.57
CA LEU A 5 -17.56 45.48 50.34
C LEU A 5 -16.67 45.13 49.14
N ALA A 6 -17.00 45.68 47.98
CA ALA A 6 -16.11 45.66 46.83
C ALA A 6 -14.89 46.55 47.14
N GLN A 7 -13.81 45.96 47.63
CA GLN A 7 -12.51 46.61 47.77
C GLN A 7 -12.00 47.01 46.38
N ARG A 8 -11.96 48.31 46.08
CA ARG A 8 -11.28 48.87 44.90
C ARG A 8 -9.78 48.93 45.19
N ILE A 9 -9.09 47.80 45.01
CA ILE A 9 -7.63 47.74 45.02
C ILE A 9 -7.19 47.96 43.57
N GLY A 10 -6.51 49.08 43.30
CA GLY A 10 -5.92 49.32 41.98
C GLY A 10 -4.77 48.35 41.74
N THR A 11 -4.71 47.75 40.55
CA THR A 11 -3.61 46.86 40.16
C THR A 11 -2.32 47.66 40.02
N THR A 12 -1.25 47.19 40.65
CA THR A 12 0.08 47.79 40.46
C THR A 12 0.64 47.45 39.09
N THR A 13 1.49 48.30 38.53
CA THR A 13 2.18 48.03 37.26
C THR A 13 3.01 46.75 37.31
N VAL A 14 3.59 46.45 38.48
CA VAL A 14 4.38 45.23 38.70
C VAL A 14 3.50 43.97 38.63
N GLU A 15 2.30 43.98 39.22
CA GLU A 15 1.37 42.85 39.14
C GLU A 15 0.92 42.57 37.70
N VAL A 16 0.66 43.62 36.91
CA VAL A 16 0.30 43.47 35.49
C VAL A 16 1.46 42.89 34.68
N LEU A 17 2.70 43.32 34.94
CA LEU A 17 3.88 42.78 34.27
C LEU A 17 4.14 41.32 34.64
N CYS A 18 4.00 40.95 35.91
CA CYS A 18 4.11 39.55 36.34
C CYS A 18 3.03 38.67 35.72
N ALA A 19 1.77 39.13 35.72
CA ALA A 19 0.67 38.40 35.09
C ALA A 19 0.90 38.21 33.58
N ALA A 20 1.38 39.25 32.89
CA ALA A 20 1.72 39.18 31.47
C ALA A 20 2.88 38.20 31.20
N ALA A 21 3.92 38.19 32.05
CA ALA A 21 5.04 37.26 31.94
C ALA A 21 4.58 35.80 32.11
N CYS A 22 3.77 35.51 33.13
CA CYS A 22 3.18 34.18 33.32
C CYS A 22 2.28 33.78 32.15
N GLY A 23 1.45 34.71 31.65
CA GLY A 23 0.62 34.49 30.47
C GLY A 23 1.44 34.14 29.22
N ALA A 24 2.55 34.84 28.98
CA ALA A 24 3.45 34.57 27.87
C ALA A 24 4.09 33.17 27.95
N ILE A 25 4.48 32.73 29.13
CA ILE A 25 5.02 31.38 29.36
C ILE A 25 3.95 30.33 29.02
N VAL A 26 2.73 30.48 29.55
CA VAL A 26 1.62 29.56 29.29
C VAL A 26 1.30 29.50 27.79
N LEU A 27 1.20 30.65 27.12
CA LEU A 27 0.94 30.71 25.68
C LEU A 27 2.03 30.01 24.87
N THR A 28 3.29 30.19 25.25
CA THR A 28 4.43 29.54 24.58
C THR A 28 4.37 28.02 24.73
N THR A 29 4.05 27.52 25.93
CA THR A 29 3.89 26.08 26.16
C THR A 29 2.73 25.47 25.36
N LEU A 30 1.58 26.16 25.32
CA LEU A 30 0.41 25.74 24.54
C LEU A 30 0.72 25.73 23.05
N TYR A 31 1.42 26.75 22.55
CA TYR A 31 1.82 26.84 21.16
C TYR A 31 2.76 25.68 20.77
N SER A 32 3.78 25.40 21.58
CA SER A 32 4.69 24.28 21.36
C SER A 32 3.93 22.95 21.34
N PHE A 33 3.04 22.71 22.30
CA PHE A 33 2.23 21.49 22.38
C PHE A 33 1.36 21.31 21.13
N TYR A 34 0.62 22.35 20.73
CA TYR A 34 -0.24 22.31 19.55
C TYR A 34 0.55 22.03 18.27
N ARG A 35 1.74 22.64 18.14
CA ARG A 35 2.62 22.39 17.00
C ARG A 35 3.08 20.92 16.93
N GLU A 36 3.45 20.32 18.05
CA GLU A 36 3.82 18.90 18.07
C GLU A 36 2.61 18.02 17.69
N GLN A 37 1.42 18.32 18.22
CA GLN A 37 0.20 17.56 17.88
C GLN A 37 -0.11 17.61 16.38
N LEU A 38 0.02 18.77 15.74
CA LEU A 38 -0.18 18.89 14.30
C LEU A 38 0.81 18.05 13.51
N ILE A 39 2.09 18.05 13.89
CA ILE A 39 3.11 17.23 13.22
C ILE A 39 2.78 15.74 13.38
N HIS A 40 2.40 15.32 14.59
CA HIS A 40 2.00 13.94 14.84
C HIS A 40 0.78 13.52 14.01
N LEU A 41 -0.21 14.39 13.89
CA LEU A 41 -1.40 14.14 13.07
C LEU A 41 -1.02 13.92 11.60
N VAL A 42 -0.23 14.82 11.00
CA VAL A 42 0.17 14.73 9.59
C VAL A 42 1.00 13.46 9.32
N VAL A 43 1.88 13.08 10.24
CA VAL A 43 2.65 11.82 10.14
C VAL A 43 1.72 10.61 10.21
N GLN A 44 0.71 10.62 11.08
CA GLN A 44 -0.28 9.54 11.18
C GLN A 44 -1.16 9.44 9.93
N GLU A 45 -1.62 10.57 9.39
CA GLU A 45 -2.36 10.63 8.13
C GLU A 45 -1.53 10.04 6.99
N THR A 46 -0.27 10.45 6.85
CA THR A 46 0.64 9.92 5.82
C THR A 46 0.86 8.42 5.97
N ARG A 47 1.01 7.92 7.20
CA ARG A 47 1.13 6.48 7.47
C ARG A 47 -0.14 5.72 7.11
N THR A 48 -1.30 6.31 7.36
CA THR A 48 -2.60 5.69 7.05
C THR A 48 -2.82 5.65 5.54
N ALA A 49 -2.57 6.76 4.83
CA ALA A 49 -2.66 6.83 3.38
C ALA A 49 -1.75 5.80 2.68
N THR A 50 -0.48 5.71 3.08
CA THR A 50 0.44 4.71 2.50
C THR A 50 0.02 3.26 2.76
N LEU A 51 -0.63 2.99 3.91
CA LEU A 51 -1.16 1.68 4.23
C LEU A 51 -2.43 1.35 3.44
N GLU A 52 -3.29 2.34 3.21
CA GLU A 52 -4.49 2.22 2.38
C GLU A 52 -4.13 1.94 0.92
N ASP A 53 -3.17 2.67 0.35
CA ASP A 53 -2.66 2.43 -1.00
C ASP A 53 -2.13 0.99 -1.14
N ALA A 54 -1.30 0.55 -0.18
CA ALA A 54 -0.74 -0.79 -0.20
C ALA A 54 -1.82 -1.89 -0.03
N ARG A 55 -2.83 -1.65 0.81
CA ARG A 55 -3.98 -2.55 0.99
C ARG A 55 -4.84 -2.64 -0.26
N GLY A 56 -5.12 -1.50 -0.90
CA GLY A 56 -5.91 -1.44 -2.13
C GLY A 56 -5.27 -2.27 -3.24
N ALA A 57 -3.96 -2.10 -3.46
CA ALA A 57 -3.24 -2.91 -4.44
C ALA A 57 -3.21 -4.40 -4.09
N LEU A 58 -2.99 -4.75 -2.83
CA LEU A 58 -3.01 -6.14 -2.40
C LEU A 58 -4.38 -6.81 -2.57
N ASP A 59 -5.47 -6.10 -2.31
CA ASP A 59 -6.81 -6.66 -2.46
C ASP A 59 -7.14 -6.91 -3.93
N ILE A 60 -6.80 -5.96 -4.81
CA ILE A 60 -6.95 -6.11 -6.27
C ILE A 60 -6.12 -7.31 -6.76
N MET A 61 -4.82 -7.36 -6.44
CA MET A 61 -3.96 -8.48 -6.82
C MET A 61 -4.49 -9.81 -6.28
N ALA A 62 -4.93 -9.85 -5.02
CA ALA A 62 -5.42 -11.08 -4.41
C ALA A 62 -6.74 -11.55 -5.01
N ARG A 63 -7.62 -10.64 -5.42
CA ARG A 63 -8.86 -10.98 -6.13
C ARG A 63 -8.56 -11.58 -7.50
N GLU A 64 -7.68 -10.95 -8.26
CA GLU A 64 -7.34 -11.41 -9.61
C GLU A 64 -6.54 -12.72 -9.59
N LEU A 65 -5.61 -12.89 -8.65
CA LEU A 65 -4.91 -14.17 -8.45
C LEU A 65 -5.86 -15.31 -8.07
N ARG A 66 -6.93 -15.04 -7.32
CA ARG A 66 -7.96 -16.07 -7.01
C ARG A 66 -8.77 -16.45 -8.24
N ASN A 67 -9.00 -15.50 -9.14
CA ASN A 67 -9.74 -15.71 -10.38
C ASN A 67 -8.85 -16.26 -11.51
N ALA A 68 -7.52 -16.16 -11.37
CA ALA A 68 -6.58 -16.71 -12.33
C ALA A 68 -6.92 -18.17 -12.64
N GLY A 69 -7.01 -18.48 -13.93
CA GLY A 69 -7.33 -19.81 -14.43
C GLY A 69 -8.80 -20.18 -14.36
N TYR A 70 -9.70 -19.23 -14.10
CA TYR A 70 -11.13 -19.47 -14.26
C TYR A 70 -11.43 -19.61 -15.76
N TRP A 71 -12.04 -20.73 -16.15
CA TRP A 71 -12.42 -21.04 -17.53
C TRP A 71 -13.89 -21.40 -17.53
N ALA A 72 -14.73 -20.66 -18.27
CA ALA A 72 -16.17 -20.90 -18.24
C ALA A 72 -16.54 -22.28 -18.79
N SER A 73 -15.81 -22.74 -19.80
CA SER A 73 -15.92 -24.08 -20.40
C SER A 73 -15.32 -25.19 -19.54
N GLY A 74 -14.71 -24.87 -18.39
CA GLY A 74 -14.08 -25.82 -17.46
C GLY A 74 -12.67 -26.27 -17.88
N THR A 75 -12.24 -25.92 -19.09
CA THR A 75 -10.89 -26.17 -19.61
C THR A 75 -10.30 -24.90 -20.17
N ALA A 76 -8.99 -24.70 -20.04
CA ALA A 76 -8.33 -23.52 -20.59
C ALA A 76 -8.50 -23.46 -22.12
N PRO A 77 -8.93 -22.31 -22.69
CA PRO A 77 -8.97 -22.12 -24.13
C PRO A 77 -7.60 -22.26 -24.79
N GLU A 78 -7.57 -22.40 -26.12
CA GLU A 78 -6.32 -22.51 -26.86
C GLU A 78 -5.49 -21.23 -26.73
N GLY A 79 -4.23 -21.36 -26.30
CA GLY A 79 -3.34 -20.21 -26.09
C GLY A 79 -3.43 -19.60 -24.68
N CYS A 80 -4.47 -19.93 -23.91
CA CYS A 80 -4.66 -19.42 -22.55
C CYS A 80 -3.91 -20.24 -21.49
N GLN A 81 -3.31 -19.55 -20.51
CA GLN A 81 -2.64 -20.18 -19.38
C GLN A 81 -2.88 -19.39 -18.10
N ARG A 82 -3.25 -20.09 -17.03
CA ARG A 82 -3.50 -19.49 -15.70
C ARG A 82 -2.37 -18.53 -15.26
N ILE A 83 -1.12 -18.94 -15.47
CA ILE A 83 0.07 -18.11 -15.25
C ILE A 83 0.88 -18.17 -16.54
N VAL A 84 1.16 -17.02 -17.12
CA VAL A 84 1.95 -16.86 -18.35
C VAL A 84 3.42 -16.59 -18.01
N THR A 85 3.65 -15.74 -17.02
CA THR A 85 5.00 -15.42 -16.52
C THR A 85 4.99 -15.26 -15.00
N ALA A 86 6.08 -15.64 -14.36
CA ALA A 86 6.26 -15.52 -12.91
C ALA A 86 7.73 -15.27 -12.57
N THR A 87 8.01 -14.16 -11.89
CA THR A 87 9.33 -13.78 -11.40
C THR A 87 9.21 -13.17 -10.00
N ALA A 88 10.33 -12.86 -9.35
CA ALA A 88 10.32 -12.22 -8.04
C ALA A 88 9.62 -10.84 -8.00
N THR A 89 9.53 -10.15 -9.14
CA THR A 89 9.03 -8.77 -9.24
C THR A 89 7.94 -8.58 -10.29
N SER A 90 7.54 -9.65 -10.97
CA SER A 90 6.46 -9.62 -11.95
C SER A 90 5.68 -10.93 -12.01
N ILE A 91 4.41 -10.85 -12.35
CA ILE A 91 3.56 -12.00 -12.64
C ILE A 91 2.52 -11.62 -13.69
N ARG A 92 2.28 -12.48 -14.68
CA ARG A 92 1.17 -12.35 -15.62
C ARG A 92 0.25 -13.55 -15.50
N ILE A 93 -1.03 -13.28 -15.30
CA ILE A 93 -2.08 -14.26 -15.10
C ILE A 93 -3.18 -14.08 -16.14
N GLN A 94 -3.85 -15.19 -16.46
CA GLN A 94 -5.01 -15.15 -17.35
C GLN A 94 -6.21 -15.89 -16.78
N ALA A 95 -7.39 -15.49 -17.20
CA ALA A 95 -8.70 -16.10 -16.94
C ALA A 95 -9.65 -15.76 -18.10
N ASP A 96 -10.70 -16.56 -18.27
CA ASP A 96 -11.82 -16.33 -19.19
C ASP A 96 -13.04 -16.00 -18.31
N LEU A 97 -13.28 -14.72 -18.04
CA LEU A 97 -14.29 -14.26 -17.07
C LEU A 97 -15.66 -14.10 -17.71
N ASN A 98 -15.72 -13.81 -19.01
CA ASN A 98 -16.94 -13.58 -19.78
C ASN A 98 -17.48 -14.87 -20.46
N GLY A 99 -16.66 -15.91 -20.59
CA GLY A 99 -17.02 -17.20 -21.17
C GLY A 99 -17.09 -17.22 -22.70
N ASP A 100 -16.30 -16.40 -23.39
CA ASP A 100 -16.22 -16.38 -24.86
C ASP A 100 -15.10 -17.25 -25.45
N ASP A 101 -14.43 -18.04 -24.59
CA ASP A 101 -13.31 -18.91 -24.91
C ASP A 101 -12.05 -18.14 -25.40
N ASP A 102 -11.87 -16.90 -24.96
CA ASP A 102 -10.59 -16.18 -25.05
C ASP A 102 -10.06 -15.70 -23.68
N CYS A 103 -8.89 -15.05 -23.70
CA CYS A 103 -8.22 -14.54 -22.50
C CYS A 103 -7.20 -13.44 -22.86
N ASP A 104 -7.39 -12.77 -23.98
CA ASP A 104 -6.39 -11.85 -24.54
C ASP A 104 -6.49 -10.45 -23.95
N GLY A 105 -7.60 -10.14 -23.28
CA GLY A 105 -7.80 -8.91 -22.54
C GLY A 105 -7.78 -7.65 -23.41
N VAL A 106 -8.11 -7.77 -24.70
CA VAL A 106 -7.98 -6.63 -25.65
C VAL A 106 -9.11 -5.63 -25.52
N THR A 107 -10.32 -6.05 -25.12
CA THR A 107 -11.41 -5.09 -24.92
C THR A 107 -11.39 -4.49 -23.51
N PRO A 108 -11.94 -3.27 -23.33
CA PRO A 108 -12.09 -2.68 -21.99
C PRO A 108 -12.83 -3.56 -20.98
N ALA A 109 -13.74 -4.42 -21.46
CA ALA A 109 -14.49 -5.37 -20.62
C ALA A 109 -13.62 -6.55 -20.15
N GLU A 110 -12.60 -6.91 -20.93
CA GLU A 110 -11.72 -8.07 -20.71
C GLU A 110 -10.38 -7.69 -20.07
N THR A 111 -10.16 -6.42 -19.69
CA THR A 111 -8.89 -6.00 -19.05
C THR A 111 -8.58 -6.70 -17.71
N GLY A 112 -9.48 -7.54 -17.21
CA GLY A 112 -9.30 -8.45 -16.07
C GLY A 112 -8.98 -9.90 -16.43
N GLU A 113 -8.97 -10.25 -17.71
CA GLU A 113 -8.76 -11.61 -18.26
C GLU A 113 -7.30 -11.86 -18.62
N ASP A 114 -6.55 -10.82 -18.93
CA ASP A 114 -5.09 -10.85 -18.98
C ASP A 114 -4.53 -9.74 -18.09
N VAL A 115 -3.91 -10.13 -16.98
CA VAL A 115 -3.35 -9.18 -16.03
C VAL A 115 -1.88 -9.42 -15.78
N ALA A 116 -1.07 -8.42 -16.14
CA ALA A 116 0.34 -8.32 -15.86
C ALA A 116 0.61 -7.33 -14.72
N TYR A 117 1.28 -7.83 -13.68
CA TYR A 117 1.85 -7.05 -12.60
C TYR A 117 3.36 -7.01 -12.72
N ASP A 118 3.95 -5.84 -12.54
CA ASP A 118 5.39 -5.69 -12.52
C ASP A 118 5.83 -4.43 -11.75
N VAL A 119 7.06 -4.45 -11.25
CA VAL A 119 7.71 -3.28 -10.67
C VAL A 119 8.51 -2.53 -11.74
N ALA A 120 8.22 -1.24 -11.91
CA ALA A 120 8.90 -0.36 -12.85
C ALA A 120 9.43 0.91 -12.18
N GLY A 121 10.14 1.73 -12.94
CA GLY A 121 10.57 3.06 -12.52
C GLY A 121 9.46 4.10 -12.62
N ALA A 122 9.75 5.31 -12.15
CA ALA A 122 8.82 6.42 -12.12
C ALA A 122 8.29 6.80 -13.51
N THR A 123 7.06 7.29 -13.55
CA THR A 123 6.43 7.92 -14.72
C THR A 123 6.07 9.39 -14.41
N PRO A 124 5.73 10.22 -15.40
CA PRO A 124 5.35 11.62 -15.16
C PRO A 124 4.17 11.79 -14.20
N THR A 125 3.29 10.79 -14.13
CA THR A 125 2.08 10.80 -13.27
C THR A 125 2.23 9.94 -12.02
N CYS A 126 3.32 9.18 -11.87
CA CYS A 126 3.52 8.26 -10.77
C CYS A 126 4.98 8.22 -10.31
N PRO A 127 5.31 8.84 -9.17
CA PRO A 127 6.70 8.98 -8.72
C PRO A 127 7.25 7.70 -8.06
N GLY A 128 8.58 7.64 -7.97
CA GLY A 128 9.30 6.54 -7.31
C GLY A 128 9.29 5.24 -8.12
N ALA A 129 9.70 4.13 -7.49
CA ALA A 129 9.41 2.83 -8.06
C ALA A 129 7.91 2.56 -7.96
N ILE A 130 7.33 1.93 -8.98
CA ILE A 130 5.88 1.77 -9.10
C ILE A 130 5.51 0.31 -9.27
N LEU A 131 4.41 -0.10 -8.65
CA LEU A 131 3.71 -1.33 -9.00
C LEU A 131 2.73 -1.00 -10.12
N ARG A 132 2.85 -1.72 -11.24
CA ARG A 132 1.97 -1.55 -12.40
C ARG A 132 0.96 -2.69 -12.50
N ARG A 133 -0.21 -2.37 -13.05
CA ARG A 133 -1.20 -3.32 -13.56
C ARG A 133 -1.44 -3.01 -15.04
N ASN A 134 -1.11 -3.95 -15.92
CA ASN A 134 -1.21 -3.79 -17.38
C ASN A 134 -0.52 -2.51 -17.89
N GLY A 135 0.66 -2.19 -17.33
CA GLY A 135 1.42 -0.99 -17.67
C GLY A 135 0.95 0.32 -17.02
N ASN A 136 -0.22 0.34 -16.39
CA ASN A 136 -0.75 1.50 -15.66
C ASN A 136 -0.25 1.52 -14.22
N CYS A 137 -0.06 2.72 -13.66
CA CYS A 137 0.35 2.82 -12.25
C CYS A 137 -0.77 2.36 -11.32
N LEU A 138 -0.48 1.38 -10.47
CA LEU A 138 -1.39 0.93 -9.42
C LEU A 138 -1.01 1.58 -8.09
N VAL A 139 0.27 1.53 -7.72
CA VAL A 139 0.80 2.14 -6.48
C VAL A 139 2.16 2.77 -6.74
N ALA A 140 2.34 3.97 -6.21
CA ALA A 140 3.59 4.72 -6.25
C ALA A 140 4.50 4.41 -5.06
N ASN A 141 5.79 4.78 -5.18
CA ASN A 141 6.77 4.67 -4.11
C ASN A 141 6.90 3.27 -3.47
N VAL A 142 6.83 2.24 -4.30
CA VAL A 142 7.00 0.85 -3.89
C VAL A 142 8.45 0.60 -3.49
N ALA A 143 8.63 -0.10 -2.37
CA ALA A 143 9.91 -0.62 -1.93
C ALA A 143 9.80 -2.14 -1.74
N LEU A 144 10.86 -2.85 -2.11
CA LEU A 144 11.00 -4.26 -1.79
C LEU A 144 11.60 -4.39 -0.39
N PRO A 145 10.98 -5.14 0.53
CA PRO A 145 11.60 -5.37 1.83
C PRO A 145 12.97 -6.05 1.66
N PRO A 146 13.98 -5.71 2.48
CA PRO A 146 15.29 -6.34 2.39
C PRO A 146 15.18 -7.87 2.53
N GLY A 147 15.65 -8.61 1.53
CA GLY A 147 15.61 -10.07 1.51
C GLY A 147 14.24 -10.68 1.16
N GLU A 148 13.22 -9.88 0.88
CA GLU A 148 11.93 -10.35 0.35
C GLU A 148 11.75 -9.91 -1.11
N SER A 149 11.09 -10.77 -1.87
CA SER A 149 10.61 -10.47 -3.22
C SER A 149 9.13 -10.06 -3.16
N LEU A 150 8.68 -9.25 -4.13
CA LEU A 150 7.27 -8.89 -4.25
C LEU A 150 6.41 -10.14 -4.35
N PHE A 151 6.83 -11.09 -5.19
CA PHE A 151 6.17 -12.39 -5.33
C PHE A 151 7.07 -13.51 -4.83
N THR A 152 6.49 -14.42 -4.04
CA THR A 152 7.11 -15.69 -3.64
C THR A 152 6.13 -16.82 -3.94
N TYR A 153 6.61 -17.86 -4.62
CA TYR A 153 5.79 -18.97 -5.10
C TYR A 153 5.98 -20.22 -4.24
N PHE A 154 4.90 -20.96 -4.05
CA PHE A 154 4.87 -22.19 -3.27
C PHE A 154 4.19 -23.30 -4.06
N ASP A 155 4.69 -24.51 -3.91
CA ASP A 155 4.07 -25.71 -4.47
C ASP A 155 2.97 -26.30 -3.57
N GLU A 156 2.43 -27.45 -3.98
CA GLU A 156 1.34 -28.13 -3.27
C GLU A 156 1.70 -28.58 -1.85
N ALA A 157 2.97 -28.85 -1.60
CA ALA A 157 3.48 -29.22 -0.27
C ALA A 157 3.93 -28.00 0.54
N ASP A 158 3.54 -26.79 0.10
CA ASP A 158 3.91 -25.50 0.68
C ASP A 158 5.43 -25.23 0.71
N PHE A 159 6.21 -25.91 -0.16
CA PHE A 159 7.61 -25.58 -0.32
C PHE A 159 7.79 -24.38 -1.23
N ARG A 160 8.66 -23.45 -0.80
CA ARG A 160 9.04 -22.30 -1.61
C ARG A 160 9.73 -22.79 -2.88
N ILE A 161 9.20 -22.40 -4.03
CA ILE A 161 9.82 -22.61 -5.33
C ILE A 161 10.93 -21.56 -5.49
N ALA A 162 12.17 -22.01 -5.59
CA ALA A 162 13.34 -21.16 -5.78
C ALA A 162 13.73 -21.07 -7.26
N GLY A 163 14.34 -19.96 -7.68
CA GLY A 163 14.80 -19.75 -9.05
C GLY A 163 13.66 -19.44 -10.02
N ILE A 164 13.78 -19.89 -11.27
CA ILE A 164 12.74 -19.74 -12.30
C ILE A 164 11.60 -20.72 -11.97
N PRO A 165 10.40 -20.24 -11.63
CA PRO A 165 9.34 -21.13 -11.18
C PRO A 165 8.78 -21.96 -12.34
N GLN A 166 8.66 -23.26 -12.13
CA GLN A 166 7.83 -24.12 -12.97
C GLN A 166 6.37 -23.72 -12.74
N LEU A 167 5.74 -23.12 -13.76
CA LEU A 167 4.46 -22.44 -13.61
C LEU A 167 3.35 -23.38 -13.12
N ASP A 168 3.35 -24.62 -13.62
CA ASP A 168 2.42 -25.72 -13.32
C ASP A 168 2.44 -26.17 -11.86
N ARG A 169 3.58 -26.00 -11.20
CA ARG A 169 3.75 -26.35 -9.78
C ARG A 169 3.28 -25.26 -8.83
N ILE A 170 3.03 -24.04 -9.30
CA ILE A 170 2.60 -22.94 -8.43
C ILE A 170 1.18 -23.23 -7.94
N LYS A 171 1.02 -23.41 -6.62
CA LYS A 171 -0.30 -23.57 -5.98
C LYS A 171 -0.65 -22.39 -5.09
N ARG A 172 0.35 -21.67 -4.60
CA ARG A 172 0.15 -20.50 -3.74
C ARG A 172 1.18 -19.41 -4.04
N VAL A 173 0.71 -18.17 -4.00
CA VAL A 173 1.54 -16.96 -4.21
C VAL A 173 1.48 -16.13 -2.93
N LYS A 174 2.63 -15.85 -2.32
CA LYS A 174 2.76 -14.81 -1.30
C LYS A 174 3.15 -13.52 -1.99
N ILE A 175 2.41 -12.45 -1.67
CA ILE A 175 2.68 -11.10 -2.12
C ILE A 175 3.16 -10.31 -0.90
N ALA A 176 4.30 -9.64 -1.02
CA ALA A 176 4.85 -8.76 0.01
C ALA A 176 5.13 -7.39 -0.60
N LEU A 177 4.34 -6.39 -0.20
CA LEU A 177 4.40 -5.04 -0.73
C LEU A 177 4.81 -4.08 0.38
N SER A 178 5.78 -3.21 0.11
CA SER A 178 6.05 -2.04 0.95
C SER A 178 5.88 -0.76 0.15
N VAL A 179 5.34 0.27 0.80
CA VAL A 179 5.25 1.63 0.26
C VAL A 179 6.04 2.56 1.18
N GLU A 180 6.87 3.41 0.59
CA GLU A 180 7.77 4.32 1.30
C GLU A 180 7.57 5.77 0.90
N VAL A 181 7.19 6.63 1.85
CA VAL A 181 7.07 8.07 1.59
C VAL A 181 7.99 8.83 2.54
N ALA A 182 8.48 10.00 2.10
CA ALA A 182 9.27 10.87 2.96
C ALA A 182 8.46 11.31 4.18
N ASP A 183 9.10 11.34 5.36
CA ASP A 183 8.48 11.88 6.56
C ASP A 183 8.12 13.37 6.35
N PRO A 184 6.85 13.78 6.52
CA PRO A 184 6.40 15.15 6.28
C PRO A 184 6.84 16.12 7.38
N SER A 185 7.53 15.65 8.42
CA SER A 185 8.01 16.49 9.52
C SER A 185 8.96 17.60 9.04
N PRO A 186 8.96 18.77 9.70
CA PRO A 186 9.85 19.86 9.33
C PRO A 186 11.35 19.47 9.31
N PRO A 187 12.18 20.14 8.48
CA PRO A 187 13.61 19.91 8.43
C PRO A 187 14.24 19.96 9.83
N GLY A 188 15.08 18.98 10.14
CA GLY A 188 15.78 18.85 11.43
C GLY A 188 15.14 17.88 12.43
N LYS A 189 13.84 17.55 12.32
CA LYS A 189 13.19 16.55 13.20
C LYS A 189 13.25 15.12 12.68
N ALA A 190 13.15 14.96 11.36
CA ALA A 190 13.11 13.63 10.72
C ALA A 190 13.76 13.64 9.33
N SER A 191 14.75 14.53 9.12
CA SER A 191 15.40 14.69 7.80
C SER A 191 15.93 13.35 7.27
N GLY A 192 15.45 12.94 6.10
CA GLY A 192 15.83 11.67 5.47
C GLY A 192 15.13 10.42 6.02
N LYS A 193 14.26 10.56 7.03
CA LYS A 193 13.43 9.44 7.51
C LYS A 193 12.31 9.17 6.51
N LYS A 194 12.02 7.90 6.30
CA LYS A 194 10.89 7.44 5.50
C LYS A 194 9.85 6.79 6.40
N ILE A 195 8.60 6.97 6.04
CA ILE A 195 7.48 6.21 6.57
C ILE A 195 7.30 5.01 5.64
N THR A 196 7.54 3.82 6.18
CA THR A 196 7.39 2.55 5.45
C THR A 196 6.16 1.81 5.97
N SER A 197 5.27 1.43 5.05
CA SER A 197 4.12 0.60 5.32
C SER A 197 4.27 -0.71 4.56
N THR A 198 4.53 -1.80 5.28
CA THR A 198 4.69 -3.15 4.70
C THR A 198 3.45 -3.99 5.01
N ILE A 199 2.95 -4.67 3.98
CA ILE A 199 1.83 -5.58 4.09
C ILE A 199 2.09 -6.80 3.22
N SER A 200 1.65 -7.97 3.68
CA SER A 200 1.75 -9.20 2.92
C SER A 200 0.45 -9.97 2.95
N SER A 201 0.21 -10.71 1.88
CA SER A 201 -0.94 -11.61 1.73
C SER A 201 -0.49 -12.88 1.05
N SER A 202 -1.15 -14.00 1.34
CA SER A 202 -0.92 -15.25 0.66
C SER A 202 -2.21 -15.74 0.03
N VAL A 203 -2.12 -16.09 -1.26
CA VAL A 203 -3.27 -16.43 -2.10
C VAL A 203 -3.04 -17.82 -2.67
N ALA A 204 -3.91 -18.76 -2.33
CA ALA A 204 -3.97 -20.06 -2.97
C ALA A 204 -4.70 -19.94 -4.31
N LEU A 205 -4.11 -20.51 -5.35
CA LEU A 205 -4.69 -20.57 -6.69
C LEU A 205 -5.66 -21.74 -6.72
N ARG A 206 -6.95 -21.44 -6.90
CA ARG A 206 -8.02 -22.45 -6.82
C ARG A 206 -8.24 -23.17 -8.13
N ASN A 207 -8.07 -22.47 -9.24
CA ASN A 207 -8.36 -23.01 -10.56
C ASN A 207 -7.15 -23.74 -11.13
N PRO A 208 -7.38 -24.78 -11.95
CA PRO A 208 -6.32 -25.61 -12.50
C PRO A 208 -5.47 -24.85 -13.52
N GLN A 209 -4.24 -25.33 -13.70
CA GLN A 209 -3.41 -24.92 -14.82
C GLN A 209 -3.76 -25.76 -16.05
N ARG A 210 -3.66 -25.18 -17.26
CA ARG A 210 -3.92 -25.89 -18.53
C ARG A 210 -3.25 -27.27 -18.53
N GLY A 211 -4.03 -28.31 -18.78
CA GLY A 211 -3.55 -29.70 -18.88
C GLY A 211 -3.53 -30.51 -17.57
N LEU A 212 -4.06 -29.97 -16.46
CA LEU A 212 -4.29 -30.71 -15.23
C LEU A 212 -5.79 -30.77 -14.92
N PRO A 213 -6.38 -31.96 -14.65
CA PRO A 213 -7.76 -32.08 -14.20
C PRO A 213 -7.98 -31.46 -12.81
#